data_AF-A0AAW0K6C2-F1
#
_entry.id   AF-A0AAW0K6C2-F1
#
_cell.length_a   1.000
_cell.length_b   1.000
_cell.length_c   1.000
_cell.angle_alpha   90.00
_cell.angle_beta   90.00
_cell.angle_gamma   90.00
#
_symmetry.space_group_name_H-M   'P 1'
#
loop_
_entity.id
_entity.type
_entity.pdbx_description
1 polymer ?
#
loop_
_entity_poly.entity_id
_entity_poly.type
_entity_poly.pdbx_seq_one_letter_code
_entity_poly.pdbx_strand_id
1 'polypeptide(L)'
;MDSQPFVYLLLKNGNSPAYVRNKEGLSALHIAAKEDNYVVMYILMTACPNMYELLDNKGWNALHAAAESGRLEAFEFLKARLEFDEWSLTYEARLEFRSLINKQDEEGNMPMYLAAINGH
;
A
#
# COMPACT_ATOMS: atom_id res chain seq x y z
N MET A 1 1.80 -12.70 20.56
CA MET A 1 2.00 -11.52 21.42
C MET A 1 1.63 -10.32 20.59
N ASP A 2 0.51 -9.70 20.93
CA ASP A 2 -0.17 -8.72 20.09
C ASP A 2 0.65 -7.45 19.89
N SER A 3 1.10 -7.22 18.66
CA SER A 3 1.74 -5.99 18.21
C SER A 3 0.75 -4.83 18.04
N GLN A 4 -0.56 -5.10 18.15
CA GLN A 4 -1.64 -4.14 17.93
C GLN A 4 -1.57 -2.86 18.80
N PRO A 5 -1.29 -2.93 20.12
CA PRO A 5 -1.25 -1.73 20.96
C PRO A 5 -0.08 -0.81 20.60
N PHE A 6 1.03 -1.39 20.15
CA PHE A 6 2.27 -0.67 19.86
C PHE A 6 2.18 0.13 18.55
N VAL A 7 1.58 -0.47 17.52
CA VAL A 7 1.32 0.21 16.23
C VAL A 7 0.39 1.39 16.43
N TYR A 8 -0.68 1.22 17.22
CA TYR A 8 -1.65 2.29 17.49
C TYR A 8 -1.03 3.48 18.26
N LEU A 9 -0.15 3.19 19.23
CA LEU A 9 0.55 4.22 20.01
C LEU A 9 1.56 5.03 19.19
N LEU A 10 2.24 4.40 18.22
CA LEU A 10 3.21 5.08 17.36
C LEU A 10 2.55 6.09 16.40
N LEU A 11 1.35 5.79 15.91
CA LEU A 11 0.63 6.61 14.92
C LEU A 11 0.02 7.90 15.50
N LYS A 12 -0.21 7.97 16.81
CA LYS A 12 -0.96 9.06 17.48
C LYS A 12 -0.15 10.35 17.69
N ASN A 13 1.19 10.29 17.64
CA ASN A 13 2.06 11.41 17.95
C ASN A 13 2.54 12.17 16.69
N GLY A 14 1.67 12.99 16.11
CA GLY A 14 1.95 14.27 15.43
C GLY A 14 2.99 14.36 14.28
N ASN A 15 3.69 13.28 13.97
CA ASN A 15 4.68 13.13 12.91
C ASN A 15 4.67 11.63 12.59
N SER A 16 3.59 11.16 11.96
CA SER A 16 3.23 9.74 11.97
C SER A 16 4.39 8.87 11.45
N PRO A 17 4.98 7.98 12.28
CA PRO A 17 6.01 7.05 11.86
C PRO A 17 5.59 6.18 10.67
N ALA A 18 4.29 6.13 10.35
CA ALA A 18 3.75 5.52 9.13
C ALA A 18 4.44 6.00 7.84
N TYR A 19 4.86 7.27 7.79
CA TYR A 19 5.50 7.87 6.62
C TYR A 19 7.02 7.70 6.62
N VAL A 20 7.60 7.13 7.69
CA VAL A 20 9.02 6.80 7.73
C VAL A 20 9.29 5.64 6.77
N ARG A 21 10.32 5.81 5.96
CA ARG A 21 10.77 4.84 4.96
C ARG A 21 12.09 4.22 5.41
N ASN A 22 12.27 2.93 5.18
CA ASN A 22 13.56 2.26 5.44
C ASN A 22 14.60 2.65 4.34
N LYS A 23 15.79 2.04 4.37
CA LYS A 23 16.86 2.33 3.39
C LYS A 23 16.49 2.00 1.94
N GLU A 24 15.54 1.10 1.73
CA GLU A 24 15.00 0.71 0.41
C GLU A 24 13.79 1.58 0.02
N GLY A 25 13.42 2.55 0.85
CA GLY A 25 12.25 3.37 0.61
C GLY A 25 10.94 2.71 1.05
N LEU A 26 10.96 1.52 1.65
CA LEU A 26 9.73 0.83 2.06
C LEU A 26 9.10 1.55 3.26
N SER A 27 7.82 1.90 3.11
CA SER A 27 6.98 2.35 4.23
C SER A 27 6.46 1.17 5.05
N ALA A 28 5.85 1.45 6.20
CA ALA A 28 5.19 0.43 7.02
C ALA A 28 4.11 -0.36 6.24
N LEU A 29 3.42 0.28 5.28
CA LEU A 29 2.41 -0.41 4.46
C LEU A 29 3.03 -1.40 3.49
N HIS A 30 4.17 -1.08 2.89
CA HIS A 30 4.88 -2.03 2.01
C HIS A 30 5.25 -3.30 2.77
N ILE A 31 5.83 -3.12 3.96
CA ILE A 31 6.25 -4.26 4.80
C ILE A 31 5.02 -5.08 5.19
N ALA A 32 3.95 -4.44 5.64
CA ALA A 32 2.73 -5.14 6.02
C ALA A 32 2.09 -5.90 4.85
N ALA A 33 2.15 -5.34 3.63
CA ALA A 33 1.65 -5.98 2.42
C ALA A 33 2.48 -7.20 2.00
N LYS A 34 3.83 -7.13 2.10
CA LYS A 34 4.72 -8.27 1.83
C LYS A 34 4.55 -9.43 2.81
N GLU A 35 4.19 -9.11 4.04
CA GLU A 35 3.97 -10.08 5.13
C GLU A 35 2.50 -10.54 5.23
N ASP A 36 1.62 -10.11 4.33
CA ASP A 36 0.18 -10.41 4.34
C ASP A 36 -0.53 -10.05 5.67
N ASN A 37 -0.06 -9.00 6.34
CA ASN A 37 -0.55 -8.61 7.65
C ASN A 37 -1.74 -7.64 7.55
N TYR A 38 -2.90 -8.18 7.20
CA TYR A 38 -4.17 -7.47 7.07
C TYR A 38 -4.44 -6.50 8.24
N VAL A 39 -4.24 -6.95 9.47
CA VAL A 39 -4.56 -6.16 10.68
C VAL A 39 -3.74 -4.88 10.71
N VAL A 40 -2.44 -5.00 10.46
CA VAL A 40 -1.53 -3.84 10.42
C VAL A 40 -1.88 -2.94 9.25
N MET A 41 -2.17 -3.49 8.07
CA MET A 41 -2.58 -2.71 6.90
C MET A 41 -3.86 -1.91 7.18
N TYR A 42 -4.87 -2.54 7.80
CA TYR A 42 -6.12 -1.87 8.17
C TYR A 42 -5.89 -0.72 9.15
N ILE A 43 -5.14 -0.94 10.23
CA ILE A 43 -4.83 0.10 11.23
C ILE A 43 -4.10 1.27 10.56
N LEU A 44 -3.08 0.96 9.75
CA LEU A 44 -2.26 1.93 9.06
C LEU A 44 -3.10 2.79 8.10
N MET A 45 -3.91 2.19 7.23
CA MET A 45 -4.76 2.91 6.28
C MET A 45 -5.89 3.69 6.96
N THR A 46 -6.36 3.23 8.13
CA THR A 46 -7.37 3.96 8.92
C THR A 46 -6.77 5.20 9.59
N ALA A 47 -5.54 5.07 10.10
CA ALA A 47 -4.85 6.17 10.77
C ALA A 47 -4.22 7.18 9.80
N CYS A 48 -3.84 6.73 8.59
CA CYS A 48 -3.10 7.50 7.61
C CYS A 48 -3.69 7.24 6.20
N PRO A 49 -4.79 7.91 5.83
CA PRO A 49 -5.53 7.60 4.61
C PRO A 49 -4.66 7.67 3.35
N ASN A 50 -3.79 8.68 3.21
CA ASN A 50 -3.01 8.87 1.97
C ASN A 50 -1.74 8.00 1.88
N MET A 51 -1.50 7.09 2.82
CA MET A 51 -0.22 6.37 2.86
C MET A 51 -0.05 5.34 1.73
N TYR A 52 -1.14 4.97 1.04
CA TYR A 52 -1.10 4.06 -0.10
C TYR A 52 -0.39 4.67 -1.32
N GLU A 53 -0.22 5.99 -1.36
CA GLU A 53 0.49 6.71 -2.43
C GLU A 53 2.01 6.67 -2.26
N LEU A 54 2.49 6.21 -1.10
CA LEU A 54 3.91 6.12 -0.84
C LEU A 54 4.52 5.09 -1.79
N LEU A 55 5.56 5.53 -2.48
CA LEU A 55 6.39 4.69 -3.33
C LEU A 55 7.65 4.29 -2.56
N ASP A 56 8.27 3.17 -2.91
CA ASP A 56 9.60 2.78 -2.50
C ASP A 56 10.68 3.37 -3.43
N ASN A 57 11.94 2.92 -3.32
CA ASN A 57 13.02 3.42 -4.19
C ASN A 57 12.95 2.90 -5.63
N LYS A 58 12.10 1.91 -5.92
CA LYS A 58 11.82 1.39 -7.27
C LYS A 58 10.58 2.02 -7.90
N GLY A 59 9.96 2.98 -7.21
CA GLY A 59 8.67 3.53 -7.61
C GLY A 59 7.49 2.61 -7.32
N TRP A 60 7.67 1.54 -6.54
CA TRP A 60 6.61 0.59 -6.20
C TRP A 60 5.80 1.08 -5.00
N ASN A 61 4.49 0.91 -5.04
CA ASN A 61 3.63 1.11 -3.87
C ASN A 61 3.38 -0.23 -3.13
N ALA A 62 2.63 -0.20 -2.03
CA ALA A 62 2.32 -1.41 -1.26
C ALA A 62 1.57 -2.49 -2.06
N LEU A 63 0.81 -2.10 -3.11
CA LEU A 63 0.12 -3.05 -3.98
C LEU A 63 1.11 -3.81 -4.89
N HIS A 64 2.14 -3.13 -5.41
CA HIS A 64 3.25 -3.79 -6.12
C HIS A 64 3.96 -4.77 -5.19
N ALA A 65 4.21 -4.38 -3.93
CA ALA A 65 4.87 -5.22 -2.96
C ALA A 65 4.06 -6.49 -2.62
N ALA A 66 2.73 -6.38 -2.49
CA ALA A 66 1.85 -7.54 -2.33
C ALA A 66 1.88 -8.47 -3.55
N ALA A 67 1.82 -7.89 -4.76
CA ALA A 67 1.84 -8.65 -6.02
C ALA A 67 3.17 -9.38 -6.23
N GLU A 68 4.30 -8.72 -5.99
CA GLU A 68 5.63 -9.32 -6.12
C GLU A 68 5.85 -10.44 -5.10
N SER A 69 5.32 -10.29 -3.89
CA SER A 69 5.45 -11.29 -2.84
C SER A 69 4.36 -12.38 -2.88
N GLY A 70 3.48 -12.38 -3.89
CA GLY A 70 2.42 -13.38 -4.05
C GLY A 70 1.37 -13.38 -2.93
N ARG A 71 1.14 -12.24 -2.28
CA ARG A 71 0.19 -12.09 -1.17
C ARG A 71 -1.17 -11.68 -1.71
N LEU A 72 -1.98 -12.66 -2.12
CA LEU A 72 -3.26 -12.42 -2.77
C LEU A 72 -4.26 -11.71 -1.85
N GLU A 73 -4.31 -12.09 -0.58
CA GLU A 73 -5.23 -11.52 0.40
C GLU A 73 -4.91 -10.05 0.69
N ALA A 74 -3.63 -9.71 0.93
CA ALA A 74 -3.17 -8.33 1.02
C ALA A 74 -3.43 -7.54 -0.27
N PHE A 75 -3.22 -8.15 -1.43
CA PHE A 75 -3.46 -7.51 -2.73
C PHE A 75 -4.93 -7.15 -2.90
N GLU A 76 -5.84 -8.11 -2.71
CA GLU A 76 -7.28 -7.89 -2.81
C GLU A 76 -7.78 -6.93 -1.75
N PHE A 77 -7.24 -6.96 -0.53
CA PHE A 77 -7.59 -5.98 0.51
C PHE A 77 -7.18 -4.55 0.12
N LEU A 78 -5.93 -4.35 -0.32
CA LEU A 78 -5.46 -3.03 -0.76
C LEU A 78 -6.30 -2.54 -1.94
N LYS A 79 -6.50 -3.39 -2.94
CA LYS A 79 -7.32 -3.08 -4.11
C LYS A 79 -8.74 -2.71 -3.71
N ALA A 80 -9.42 -3.51 -2.89
CA ALA A 80 -10.78 -3.22 -2.43
C ALA A 80 -10.85 -1.92 -1.61
N ARG A 81 -9.85 -1.66 -0.76
CA ARG A 81 -9.80 -0.43 0.04
C ARG A 81 -9.61 0.80 -0.84
N LEU A 82 -8.81 0.69 -1.90
CA LEU A 82 -8.58 1.73 -2.90
C LEU A 82 -9.83 1.95 -3.78
N GLU A 83 -10.48 0.88 -4.24
CA GLU A 83 -11.74 0.94 -5.00
C GLU A 83 -12.89 1.53 -4.17
N PHE A 84 -12.90 1.30 -2.85
CA PHE A 84 -13.92 1.87 -1.96
C PHE A 84 -13.78 3.39 -1.80
N ASP A 85 -12.55 3.90 -1.72
CA ASP A 85 -12.30 5.35 -1.70
C ASP A 85 -12.59 6.00 -3.07
N GLU A 86 -12.59 5.23 -4.17
CA GLU A 86 -12.95 5.69 -5.53
C GLU A 86 -14.40 6.19 -5.65
N TRP A 87 -15.34 5.61 -4.90
CA TRP A 87 -16.77 5.93 -5.01
C TRP A 87 -17.15 7.28 -4.36
N SER A 88 -16.25 7.87 -3.55
CA SER A 88 -16.46 9.18 -2.92
C SER A 88 -15.70 10.33 -3.62
N LEU A 89 -14.93 10.03 -4.68
CA LEU A 89 -14.07 11.01 -5.38
C LEU A 89 -14.71 11.53 -6.68
N THR A 90 -14.35 12.75 -7.07
CA THR A 90 -14.72 13.32 -8.39
C THR A 90 -14.05 12.54 -9.52
N TYR A 91 -14.60 12.59 -10.73
CA TYR A 91 -14.07 11.86 -11.89
C TYR A 91 -12.59 12.17 -12.20
N GLU A 92 -12.15 13.43 -12.02
CA GLU A 92 -10.75 13.81 -12.22
C GLU A 92 -9.83 13.22 -11.15
N ALA A 93 -10.24 13.28 -9.88
CA ALA A 93 -9.50 12.63 -8.80
C ALA A 93 -9.43 11.11 -8.98
N ARG A 94 -10.48 10.48 -9.55
CA ARG A 94 -10.45 9.06 -9.93
C ARG A 94 -9.45 8.76 -11.04
N LEU A 95 -9.29 9.64 -12.02
CA LEU A 95 -8.31 9.45 -13.09
C LEU A 95 -6.87 9.64 -12.60
N GLU A 96 -6.61 10.63 -11.74
CA GLU A 96 -5.31 10.77 -11.06
C GLU A 96 -5.01 9.58 -10.14
N PHE A 97 -6.00 9.12 -9.39
CA PHE A 97 -5.90 7.95 -8.51
C PHE A 97 -5.65 6.65 -9.27
N ARG A 98 -6.38 6.42 -10.38
CA ARG A 98 -6.13 5.29 -11.30
C ARG A 98 -4.75 5.42 -11.98
N SER A 99 -4.28 6.63 -12.26
CA SER A 99 -2.94 6.88 -12.78
C SER A 99 -1.85 6.53 -11.77
N LEU A 100 -2.10 6.74 -10.46
CA LEU A 100 -1.20 6.33 -9.38
C LEU A 100 -1.19 4.81 -9.14
N ILE A 101 -2.35 4.15 -9.21
CA ILE A 101 -2.47 2.69 -9.01
C ILE A 101 -1.92 1.91 -10.21
N ASN A 102 -2.14 2.43 -11.43
CA ASN A 102 -1.57 1.88 -12.66
C ASN A 102 -0.21 2.51 -13.00
N LYS A 103 0.40 3.23 -12.06
CA LYS A 103 1.68 3.88 -12.32
C LYS A 103 2.71 2.80 -12.61
N GLN A 104 3.34 2.94 -13.76
CA GLN A 104 4.43 2.09 -14.17
C GLN A 104 5.61 2.29 -13.23
N ASP A 105 6.24 1.20 -12.81
CA ASP A 105 7.53 1.26 -12.13
C ASP A 105 8.64 1.76 -13.06
N GLU A 106 9.87 1.82 -12.56
CA GLU A 106 11.03 2.26 -13.35
C GLU A 106 11.28 1.40 -14.61
N GLU A 107 10.68 0.21 -14.69
CA GLU A 107 10.78 -0.73 -15.80
C GLU A 107 9.55 -0.68 -16.73
N GLY A 108 8.54 0.14 -16.43
CA GLY A 108 7.32 0.23 -17.24
C GLY A 108 6.19 -0.71 -16.78
N ASN A 109 6.36 -1.45 -15.69
CA ASN A 109 5.43 -2.50 -15.27
C ASN A 109 4.34 -1.96 -14.33
N MET A 110 3.12 -2.47 -14.52
CA MET A 110 2.00 -2.22 -13.61
C MET A 110 2.01 -3.27 -12.48
N PRO A 111 1.45 -2.97 -11.29
CA PRO A 111 1.41 -3.94 -10.19
C PRO A 111 0.67 -5.23 -10.57
N MET A 112 -0.40 -5.15 -11.38
CA MET A 112 -1.09 -6.33 -11.91
C MET A 112 -0.23 -7.18 -12.86
N TYR A 113 0.70 -6.56 -13.59
CA TYR A 113 1.65 -7.29 -14.43
C TYR A 113 2.59 -8.13 -13.56
N LEU A 114 3.05 -7.57 -12.43
CA LEU A 114 3.87 -8.31 -11.46
C LEU A 114 3.15 -9.53 -10.86
N ALA A 115 1.84 -9.46 -10.61
CA ALA A 115 1.07 -10.61 -10.17
C ALA A 115 1.01 -11.71 -11.26
N ALA A 116 0.75 -11.30 -12.52
CA ALA A 116 0.66 -12.22 -13.65
C ALA A 116 1.98 -12.91 -14.00
N ILE A 117 3.13 -12.21 -13.91
CA ILE A 117 4.45 -12.83 -14.16
C ILE A 117 4.87 -13.80 -13.05
N ASN A 118 4.45 -13.54 -11.81
CA ASN A 118 4.82 -14.37 -10.65
C ASN A 118 3.87 -15.56 -10.45
N GLY A 119 2.86 -15.73 -11.30
CA GLY A 119 2.07 -16.96 -11.40
C GLY A 119 1.04 -17.16 -10.28
N HIS A 120 0.52 -16.07 -9.72
CA HIS A 120 -0.56 -16.07 -8.73
C HIS A 120 -1.85 -15.50 -9.31
#